data_AF-A0A1R0M8G9-F1
#
_entry.id   AF-A0A1R0M8G9-F1
#
_cell.length_a   1.000
_cell.length_b   1.000
_cell.length_c   1.000
_cell.angle_alpha   90.00
_cell.angle_beta   90.00
_cell.angle_gamma   90.00
#
_symmetry.space_group_name_H-M   'P 1'
#
loop_
_entity.id
_entity.type
_entity.pdbx_description
1 polymer ?
#
loop_
_entity_poly.entity_id
_entity_poly.type
_entity_poly.pdbx_seq_one_letter_code
_entity_poly.pdbx_strand_id
1 'polypeptide(L)'
;MSVIIDVKFNDFARGYADSSRYAPDLDDMAELAFEFGWRGFGMVDDGTGEPLTVWDVHSYYNCDCSENRIRVNCESALAAFKVAGVETYSHKGWIVWDASSRAGHEIARKIGAALADYPVLDDERLSELEWDNAVRMIEDLYRLPEGVTGDDVIREMPEVPHCSNCSSCDVEDAMASLEYSQCMDCDTWLKTGEYPSDRVCYDCADREREGDCECIPNYVDGLRNMSLYPTASDLREIQRGCETCYPVRWPHGRAKLGV
;
A
#
# COMPACT_ATOMS: atom_id res chain seq x y z
N MET A 1 -25.28 -30.49 40.33
CA MET A 1 -25.76 -31.09 39.07
C MET A 1 -24.83 -30.63 37.98
N SER A 2 -23.97 -31.50 37.44
CA SER A 2 -23.17 -31.19 36.26
C SER A 2 -24.11 -31.13 35.07
N VAL A 3 -24.37 -29.93 34.53
CA VAL A 3 -25.01 -29.79 33.24
C VAL A 3 -24.01 -30.36 32.24
N ILE A 4 -24.31 -31.53 31.67
CA ILE A 4 -23.56 -32.02 30.50
C ILE A 4 -23.96 -31.10 29.36
N ILE A 5 -23.07 -30.18 29.00
CA ILE A 5 -23.24 -29.32 27.83
C ILE A 5 -22.73 -30.12 26.65
N ASP A 6 -23.63 -30.48 25.75
CA ASP A 6 -23.31 -31.06 24.44
C ASP A 6 -22.84 -29.92 23.53
N VAL A 7 -21.53 -29.85 23.29
CA VAL A 7 -20.91 -28.79 22.48
C VAL A 7 -21.06 -29.13 21.00
N LYS A 8 -21.73 -28.25 20.26
CA LYS A 8 -21.95 -28.39 18.81
C LYS A 8 -20.95 -27.55 18.02
N PHE A 9 -20.62 -28.01 16.83
CA PHE A 9 -19.82 -27.25 15.88
C PHE A 9 -20.62 -27.11 14.59
N ASN A 10 -20.51 -25.98 13.90
CA ASN A 10 -20.94 -25.96 12.50
C ASN A 10 -19.95 -26.75 11.64
N ASP A 11 -20.41 -27.21 10.47
CA ASP A 11 -19.62 -28.12 9.63
C ASP A 11 -18.30 -27.50 9.17
N PHE A 12 -18.30 -26.19 8.91
CA PHE A 12 -17.10 -25.44 8.52
C PHE A 12 -16.06 -25.36 9.65
N ALA A 13 -16.46 -24.99 10.86
CA ALA A 13 -15.55 -24.92 12.02
C ALA A 13 -14.88 -26.27 12.30
N ARG A 14 -15.66 -27.37 12.23
CA ARG A 14 -15.13 -28.72 12.38
C ARG A 14 -14.15 -29.08 11.27
N GLY A 15 -14.54 -28.86 10.01
CA GLY A 15 -13.69 -29.17 8.87
C GLY A 15 -12.38 -28.37 8.87
N TYR A 16 -12.41 -27.10 9.27
CA TYR A 16 -11.22 -26.26 9.38
C TYR A 16 -10.27 -26.75 10.50
N ALA A 17 -10.81 -27.06 11.68
CA ALA A 17 -10.03 -27.59 12.80
C ALA A 17 -9.36 -28.94 12.47
N ASP A 18 -10.06 -29.83 11.77
CA ASP A 18 -9.54 -31.16 11.40
C ASP A 18 -8.48 -31.09 10.28
N SER A 19 -8.47 -30.05 9.45
CA SER A 19 -7.66 -29.99 8.23
C SER A 19 -6.48 -29.02 8.29
N SER A 20 -6.56 -27.98 9.11
CA SER A 20 -5.55 -26.92 9.16
C SER A 20 -4.53 -27.13 10.28
N ARG A 21 -3.25 -27.08 9.92
CA ARG A 21 -2.12 -27.21 10.86
C ARG A 21 -1.97 -26.01 11.81
N TYR A 22 -2.67 -24.91 11.52
CA TYR A 22 -2.66 -23.65 12.25
C TYR A 22 -4.03 -23.30 12.85
N ALA A 23 -5.04 -24.17 12.70
CA ALA A 23 -6.34 -23.99 13.31
C ALA A 23 -6.26 -24.07 14.85
N PRO A 24 -7.27 -23.53 15.56
CA PRO A 24 -7.45 -23.85 16.97
C PRO A 24 -7.80 -25.33 17.08
N ASP A 25 -7.32 -25.96 18.14
CA ASP A 25 -7.81 -27.29 18.51
C ASP A 25 -9.30 -27.20 18.87
N LEU A 26 -10.05 -28.28 18.59
CA LEU A 26 -11.46 -28.40 18.93
C LEU A 26 -11.72 -28.18 20.44
N ASP A 27 -10.74 -28.52 21.29
CA ASP A 27 -10.80 -28.30 22.73
C ASP A 27 -10.84 -26.80 23.09
N ASP A 28 -10.01 -25.97 22.44
CA ASP A 28 -9.97 -24.51 22.66
C ASP A 28 -11.27 -23.84 22.19
N MET A 29 -11.82 -24.31 21.07
CA MET A 29 -13.12 -23.85 20.56
C MET A 29 -14.27 -24.25 21.51
N ALA A 30 -14.20 -25.43 22.12
CA ALA A 30 -15.18 -25.90 23.09
C ALA A 30 -15.12 -25.11 24.41
N GLU A 31 -13.91 -24.80 24.89
CA GLU A 31 -13.69 -23.95 26.07
C GLU A 31 -14.29 -22.55 25.84
N LEU A 32 -14.04 -21.93 24.69
CA LEU A 32 -14.61 -20.62 24.39
C LEU A 32 -16.15 -20.64 24.32
N ALA A 33 -16.73 -21.66 23.67
CA ALA A 33 -18.18 -21.80 23.62
C ALA A 33 -18.77 -21.92 25.04
N PHE A 34 -18.08 -22.62 25.95
CA PHE A 34 -18.47 -22.70 27.35
C PHE A 34 -18.37 -21.35 28.07
N GLU A 35 -17.31 -20.58 27.87
CA GLU A 35 -17.13 -19.25 28.48
C GLU A 35 -18.24 -18.27 28.08
N PHE A 36 -18.68 -18.29 26.82
CA PHE A 36 -19.80 -17.48 26.35
C PHE A 36 -21.18 -18.04 26.73
N GLY A 37 -21.23 -19.20 27.38
CA GLY A 37 -22.49 -19.90 27.68
C GLY A 37 -23.22 -20.38 26.41
N TRP A 38 -22.50 -20.50 25.31
CA TRP A 38 -23.01 -21.03 24.05
C TRP A 38 -23.12 -22.55 24.09
N ARG A 39 -24.01 -23.07 23.27
CA ARG A 39 -24.16 -24.53 23.09
C ARG A 39 -23.35 -25.05 21.91
N GLY A 40 -22.60 -24.17 21.25
CA GLY A 40 -21.69 -24.55 20.19
C GLY A 40 -20.91 -23.39 19.60
N PHE A 41 -19.93 -23.74 18.77
CA PHE A 41 -19.01 -22.81 18.14
C PHE A 41 -19.21 -22.78 16.61
N GLY A 42 -19.50 -21.60 16.08
CA GLY A 42 -19.72 -21.36 14.67
C GLY A 42 -18.70 -20.39 14.08
N MET A 43 -18.27 -20.65 12.85
CA MET A 43 -17.39 -19.81 12.05
C MET A 43 -18.03 -19.48 10.68
N VAL A 44 -17.47 -18.52 9.97
CA VAL A 44 -17.88 -18.15 8.60
C VAL A 44 -16.71 -18.43 7.67
N ASP A 45 -16.99 -19.06 6.52
CA ASP A 45 -16.05 -19.25 5.42
C ASP A 45 -15.92 -17.93 4.65
N ASP A 46 -14.70 -17.50 4.37
CA ASP A 46 -14.40 -16.30 3.59
C ASP A 46 -14.53 -16.51 2.07
N GLY A 47 -14.91 -17.70 1.64
CA GLY A 47 -15.04 -18.11 0.24
C GLY A 47 -13.81 -18.81 -0.31
N THR A 48 -12.71 -18.84 0.44
CA THR A 48 -11.45 -19.51 0.07
C THR A 48 -11.20 -20.79 0.87
N GLY A 49 -12.11 -21.14 1.78
CA GLY A 49 -11.93 -22.23 2.74
C GLY A 49 -11.21 -21.79 4.02
N GLU A 50 -10.94 -20.49 4.17
CA GLU A 50 -10.36 -19.89 5.38
C GLU A 50 -11.44 -19.17 6.20
N PRO A 51 -11.22 -19.01 7.52
CA PRO A 51 -12.14 -18.27 8.37
C PRO A 51 -12.21 -16.78 8.03
N LEU A 52 -13.42 -16.25 7.98
CA LEU A 52 -13.62 -14.82 7.83
C LEU A 52 -13.00 -14.05 9.02
N THR A 53 -12.01 -13.24 8.69
CA THR A 53 -11.17 -12.52 9.66
C THR A 53 -11.90 -11.26 10.17
N VAL A 54 -11.76 -10.97 11.46
CA VAL A 54 -12.18 -9.72 12.10
C VAL A 54 -11.15 -8.64 11.78
N TRP A 55 -11.65 -7.48 11.40
CA TRP A 55 -10.82 -6.28 11.31
C TRP A 55 -10.65 -5.64 12.70
N ASP A 56 -9.63 -6.05 13.45
CA ASP A 56 -9.29 -5.49 14.78
C ASP A 56 -7.82 -5.00 14.88
N VAL A 57 -7.46 -4.04 14.01
CA VAL A 57 -6.40 -3.02 14.22
C VAL A 57 -4.99 -3.49 14.68
N HIS A 58 -4.59 -4.75 14.51
CA HIS A 58 -3.27 -5.23 14.94
C HIS A 58 -2.40 -5.88 13.85
N SER A 59 -2.80 -5.88 12.59
CA SER A 59 -1.94 -6.28 11.48
C SER A 59 -1.04 -5.10 11.05
N TYR A 60 0.14 -4.97 11.66
CA TYR A 60 1.09 -3.87 11.46
C TYR A 60 1.82 -3.89 10.09
N TYR A 61 1.50 -4.83 9.19
CA TYR A 61 2.24 -5.06 7.93
C TYR A 61 1.39 -5.70 6.82
N ASN A 62 0.17 -5.24 6.57
CA ASN A 62 -0.61 -5.72 5.41
C ASN A 62 -0.79 -4.62 4.37
N CYS A 63 -0.65 -5.00 3.10
CA CYS A 63 -0.89 -4.13 1.95
C CYS A 63 -2.35 -3.62 1.94
N ASP A 64 -2.55 -2.35 1.57
CA ASP A 64 -3.83 -1.65 1.63
C ASP A 64 -4.97 -2.39 0.89
N CYS A 65 -4.67 -3.17 -0.15
CA CYS A 65 -5.66 -3.97 -0.89
C CYS A 65 -6.19 -5.16 -0.07
N SER A 66 -5.31 -5.92 0.59
CA SER A 66 -5.71 -7.02 1.48
C SER A 66 -6.46 -6.47 2.70
N GLU A 67 -5.97 -5.34 3.22
CA GLU A 67 -6.61 -4.62 4.32
C GLU A 67 -8.05 -4.21 3.99
N ASN A 68 -8.25 -3.53 2.86
CA ASN A 68 -9.55 -3.07 2.42
C ASN A 68 -10.52 -4.23 2.20
N ARG A 69 -10.05 -5.33 1.60
CA ARG A 69 -10.86 -6.53 1.40
C ARG A 69 -11.31 -7.14 2.73
N ILE A 70 -10.37 -7.34 3.67
CA ILE A 70 -10.68 -7.88 5.00
C ILE A 70 -11.65 -6.96 5.74
N ARG A 71 -11.39 -5.65 5.74
CA ARG A 71 -12.25 -4.64 6.37
C ARG A 71 -13.66 -4.65 5.81
N VAL A 72 -13.81 -4.54 4.49
CA VAL A 72 -15.14 -4.50 3.84
C VAL A 72 -15.91 -5.79 4.06
N ASN A 73 -15.25 -6.95 3.96
CA ASN A 73 -15.90 -8.25 4.20
C ASN A 73 -16.31 -8.40 5.66
N CYS A 74 -15.45 -8.00 6.61
CA CYS A 74 -15.74 -8.00 8.04
C CYS A 74 -16.93 -7.08 8.37
N GLU A 75 -16.88 -5.81 7.95
CA GLU A 75 -17.95 -4.83 8.19
C GLU A 75 -19.29 -5.29 7.62
N SER A 76 -19.28 -5.82 6.40
CA SER A 76 -20.47 -6.34 5.73
C SER A 76 -21.05 -7.56 6.44
N ALA A 77 -20.18 -8.50 6.86
CA ALA A 77 -20.60 -9.68 7.60
C ALA A 77 -21.19 -9.32 8.97
N LEU A 78 -20.53 -8.46 9.74
CA LEU A 78 -21.02 -8.00 11.04
C LEU A 78 -22.36 -7.25 10.89
N ALA A 79 -22.51 -6.43 9.86
CA ALA A 79 -23.78 -5.77 9.55
C ALA A 79 -24.89 -6.79 9.24
N ALA A 80 -24.58 -7.83 8.45
CA ALA A 80 -25.52 -8.90 8.12
C ALA A 80 -25.95 -9.72 9.34
N PHE A 81 -25.02 -10.12 10.22
CA PHE A 81 -25.33 -10.78 11.49
C PHE A 81 -26.20 -9.91 12.39
N LYS A 82 -25.88 -8.62 12.50
CA LYS A 82 -26.66 -7.66 13.28
C LYS A 82 -28.09 -7.52 12.77
N VAL A 83 -28.29 -7.43 11.45
CA VAL A 83 -29.63 -7.41 10.83
C VAL A 83 -30.39 -8.70 11.09
N ALA A 84 -29.70 -9.84 11.12
CA ALA A 84 -30.27 -11.14 11.47
C ALA A 84 -30.55 -11.33 12.98
N GLY A 85 -30.16 -10.37 13.83
CA GLY A 85 -30.32 -10.45 15.28
C GLY A 85 -29.43 -11.50 15.94
N VAL A 86 -28.28 -11.80 15.33
CA VAL A 86 -27.32 -12.79 15.82
C VAL A 86 -26.13 -12.06 16.41
N GLU A 87 -25.79 -12.40 17.65
CA GLU A 87 -24.60 -11.87 18.33
C GLU A 87 -23.34 -12.58 17.84
N THR A 88 -22.28 -11.81 17.64
CA THR A 88 -20.98 -12.27 17.14
C THR A 88 -19.85 -11.78 18.02
N TYR A 89 -18.77 -12.55 18.11
CA TYR A 89 -17.56 -12.18 18.84
C TYR A 89 -16.30 -12.37 17.98
N SER A 90 -15.21 -11.71 18.39
CA SER A 90 -13.87 -11.97 17.83
C SER A 90 -13.19 -13.05 18.65
N HIS A 91 -12.70 -14.09 17.99
CA HIS A 91 -11.82 -15.09 18.60
C HIS A 91 -10.62 -15.31 17.69
N LYS A 92 -9.41 -15.06 18.21
CA LYS A 92 -8.16 -15.19 17.45
C LYS A 92 -8.19 -14.46 16.09
N GLY A 93 -8.92 -13.34 16.01
CA GLY A 93 -9.09 -12.59 14.78
C GLY A 93 -10.12 -13.16 13.82
N TRP A 94 -11.04 -14.03 14.24
CA TRP A 94 -12.15 -14.50 13.38
C TRP A 94 -13.52 -14.16 13.95
N ILE A 95 -14.50 -14.02 13.05
CA ILE A 95 -15.90 -13.78 13.42
C ILE A 95 -16.53 -15.12 13.84
N VAL A 96 -16.91 -15.21 15.12
CA VAL A 96 -17.52 -16.41 15.70
C VAL A 96 -18.90 -16.15 16.28
N TRP A 97 -19.73 -17.19 16.34
CA TRP A 97 -21.13 -17.13 16.78
C TRP A 97 -21.59 -18.46 17.41
N ASP A 98 -22.72 -18.46 18.15
CA ASP A 98 -23.27 -19.68 18.78
C ASP A 98 -23.82 -20.65 17.74
N ALA A 99 -23.14 -21.79 17.51
CA ALA A 99 -23.55 -22.79 16.52
C ALA A 99 -24.91 -23.46 16.81
N SER A 100 -25.55 -23.22 17.95
CA SER A 100 -26.93 -23.63 18.17
C SER A 100 -27.97 -22.67 17.57
N SER A 101 -27.56 -21.47 17.14
CA SER A 101 -28.41 -20.46 16.53
C SER A 101 -28.80 -20.80 15.09
N ARG A 102 -30.09 -21.09 14.85
CA ARG A 102 -30.60 -21.33 13.49
C ARG A 102 -30.40 -20.12 12.57
N ALA A 103 -30.62 -18.91 13.09
CA ALA A 103 -30.41 -17.67 12.35
C ALA A 103 -28.92 -17.47 12.02
N GLY A 104 -28.03 -17.84 12.94
CA GLY A 104 -26.58 -17.85 12.72
C GLY A 104 -26.17 -18.76 11.57
N HIS A 105 -26.69 -19.99 11.52
CA HIS A 105 -26.45 -20.92 10.40
C HIS A 105 -26.92 -20.35 9.05
N GLU A 106 -28.11 -19.75 9.03
CA GLU A 106 -28.69 -19.22 7.80
C GLU A 106 -27.89 -18.02 7.27
N ILE A 107 -27.52 -17.08 8.14
CA ILE A 107 -26.79 -15.89 7.72
C ILE A 107 -25.33 -16.21 7.40
N ALA A 108 -24.66 -17.08 8.16
CA ALA A 108 -23.30 -17.53 7.88
C ALA A 108 -23.20 -18.20 6.51
N ARG A 109 -24.18 -19.04 6.15
CA ARG A 109 -24.24 -19.66 4.81
C ARG A 109 -24.46 -18.63 3.71
N LYS A 110 -25.31 -17.62 3.93
CA LYS A 110 -25.55 -16.55 2.96
C LYS A 110 -24.30 -15.69 2.74
N ILE A 111 -23.58 -15.37 3.82
CA ILE A 111 -22.32 -14.64 3.76
C ILE A 111 -21.27 -15.47 3.00
N GLY A 112 -21.04 -16.71 3.41
CA GLY A 112 -20.08 -17.60 2.73
C GLY A 112 -20.41 -17.82 1.25
N ALA A 113 -21.69 -18.00 0.91
CA ALA A 113 -22.12 -18.10 -0.48
C ALA A 113 -21.88 -16.79 -1.26
N ALA A 114 -22.21 -15.63 -0.69
CA ALA A 114 -21.96 -14.34 -1.34
C ALA A 114 -20.47 -14.05 -1.53
N LEU A 115 -19.63 -14.52 -0.61
CA LEU A 115 -18.17 -14.41 -0.71
C LEU A 115 -17.61 -15.37 -1.76
N ALA A 116 -18.13 -16.59 -1.85
CA ALA A 116 -17.76 -17.57 -2.88
C ALA A 116 -18.30 -17.20 -4.28
N ASP A 117 -19.46 -16.54 -4.34
CA ASP A 117 -20.12 -16.05 -5.56
C ASP A 117 -19.62 -14.65 -5.97
N TYR A 118 -18.55 -14.13 -5.35
CA TYR A 118 -17.82 -13.02 -5.98
C TYR A 118 -17.54 -13.46 -7.41
N PRO A 119 -18.03 -12.73 -8.43
CA PRO A 119 -17.82 -13.14 -9.80
C PRO A 119 -16.31 -13.30 -9.95
N VAL A 120 -15.89 -14.54 -10.14
CA VAL A 120 -14.57 -14.85 -10.65
C VAL A 120 -14.58 -14.18 -12.01
N LEU A 121 -14.12 -12.93 -12.03
CA LEU A 121 -13.68 -12.29 -13.25
C LEU A 121 -12.75 -13.33 -13.87
N ASP A 122 -12.99 -13.67 -15.14
CA ASP A 122 -12.02 -14.50 -15.82
C ASP A 122 -10.64 -13.84 -15.71
N ASP A 123 -9.58 -14.66 -15.70
CA ASP A 123 -8.23 -14.18 -15.40
C ASP A 123 -7.82 -13.02 -16.33
N GLU A 124 -8.34 -13.00 -17.56
CA GLU A 124 -8.12 -11.93 -18.53
C GLU A 124 -8.77 -10.61 -18.09
N ARG A 125 -10.06 -10.59 -17.77
CA ARG A 125 -10.75 -9.38 -17.31
C ARG A 125 -10.30 -8.93 -15.93
N LEU A 126 -9.95 -9.86 -15.04
CA LEU A 126 -9.33 -9.53 -13.75
C LEU A 126 -8.01 -8.82 -14.00
N SER A 127 -7.17 -9.38 -14.88
CA SER A 127 -5.89 -8.79 -15.25
C SER A 127 -6.04 -7.42 -15.91
N GLU A 128 -7.05 -7.21 -16.75
CA GLU A 128 -7.34 -5.89 -17.35
C GLU A 128 -7.75 -4.85 -16.30
N LEU A 129 -8.66 -5.20 -15.38
CA LEU A 129 -9.12 -4.28 -14.35
C LEU A 129 -8.03 -3.98 -13.32
N GLU A 130 -7.20 -4.97 -12.98
CA GLU A 130 -6.03 -4.79 -12.14
C GLU A 130 -5.00 -3.88 -12.82
N TRP A 131 -4.79 -4.07 -14.12
CA TRP A 131 -3.92 -3.19 -14.92
C TRP A 131 -4.42 -1.74 -14.94
N ASP A 132 -5.68 -1.52 -15.31
CA ASP A 132 -6.27 -0.18 -15.39
C ASP A 132 -6.24 0.53 -14.03
N ASN A 133 -6.50 -0.21 -12.95
CA ASN A 133 -6.45 0.33 -11.60
C ASN A 133 -5.02 0.67 -11.17
N ALA A 134 -4.05 -0.19 -11.50
CA ALA A 134 -2.64 0.08 -11.27
C ALA A 134 -2.17 1.34 -12.01
N VAL A 135 -2.54 1.48 -13.30
CA VAL A 135 -2.19 2.67 -14.11
C VAL A 135 -2.74 3.93 -13.45
N ARG A 136 -4.03 3.94 -13.12
CA ARG A 136 -4.67 5.07 -12.43
C ARG A 136 -4.01 5.39 -11.11
N MET A 137 -3.64 4.37 -10.33
CA MET A 137 -2.98 4.58 -9.05
C MET A 137 -1.64 5.29 -9.21
N ILE A 138 -0.82 4.90 -10.19
CA ILE A 138 0.44 5.58 -10.48
C ILE A 138 0.18 7.03 -10.89
N GLU A 139 -0.79 7.29 -11.76
CA GLU A 139 -1.12 8.63 -12.24
C GLU A 139 -1.74 9.54 -11.15
N ASP A 140 -2.50 8.96 -10.22
CA ASP A 140 -3.11 9.69 -9.10
C ASP A 140 -2.08 10.04 -8.00
N LEU A 141 -1.08 9.19 -7.79
CA LEU A 141 -0.07 9.36 -6.73
C LEU A 141 1.17 10.13 -7.18
N TYR A 142 1.56 10.02 -8.46
CA TYR A 142 2.79 10.59 -8.98
C TYR A 142 2.52 11.56 -10.11
N ARG A 143 3.22 12.70 -10.06
CA ARG A 143 3.20 13.67 -11.15
C ARG A 143 4.19 13.26 -12.24
N LEU A 144 3.77 12.40 -13.16
CA LEU A 144 4.63 11.88 -14.23
C LEU A 144 5.08 12.97 -15.23
N PRO A 145 6.26 12.79 -15.88
CA PRO A 145 6.71 13.65 -16.98
C PRO A 145 5.75 13.67 -18.17
N GLU A 146 5.79 14.74 -18.97
CA GLU A 146 5.06 14.78 -20.23
C GLU A 146 5.52 13.64 -21.16
N GLY A 147 4.56 12.88 -21.70
CA GLY A 147 4.82 11.75 -22.58
C GLY A 147 5.12 10.43 -21.88
N VAL A 148 5.16 10.39 -20.54
CA VAL A 148 5.23 9.16 -19.74
C VAL A 148 3.87 8.89 -19.12
N THR A 149 3.32 7.71 -19.33
CA THR A 149 2.03 7.27 -18.78
C THR A 149 2.24 6.31 -17.60
N GLY A 150 1.22 6.10 -16.76
CA GLY A 150 1.31 5.09 -15.69
C GLY A 150 1.57 3.68 -16.24
N ASP A 151 1.08 3.42 -17.44
CA ASP A 151 1.26 2.19 -18.22
C ASP A 151 2.73 1.95 -18.62
N ASP A 152 3.47 3.01 -18.97
CA ASP A 152 4.91 2.91 -19.24
C ASP A 152 5.70 2.56 -17.97
N VAL A 153 5.31 3.14 -16.82
CA VAL A 153 5.95 2.87 -15.52
C VAL A 153 5.73 1.42 -15.09
N ILE A 154 4.49 0.92 -15.16
CA ILE A 154 4.14 -0.44 -14.74
C ILE A 154 4.86 -1.50 -15.57
N ARG A 155 5.13 -1.24 -16.86
CA ARG A 155 5.90 -2.16 -17.71
C ARG A 155 7.35 -2.34 -17.28
N GLU A 156 7.92 -1.33 -16.64
CA GLU A 156 9.28 -1.39 -16.09
C GLU A 156 9.29 -1.96 -14.66
N MET A 157 8.13 -2.18 -14.05
CA MET A 157 8.02 -2.85 -12.74
C MET A 157 8.14 -4.37 -12.88
N PRO A 158 8.70 -5.06 -11.88
CA PRO A 158 8.82 -6.52 -11.90
C PRO A 158 7.44 -7.24 -11.83
N GLU A 159 6.43 -6.59 -11.24
CA GLU A 159 5.07 -7.08 -11.14
C GLU A 159 4.07 -5.90 -11.12
N VAL A 160 2.82 -6.18 -11.53
CA VAL A 160 1.74 -5.17 -11.53
C VAL A 160 1.37 -4.85 -10.08
N PRO A 161 1.38 -3.58 -9.67
CA PRO A 161 1.17 -3.22 -8.29
C PRO A 161 -0.30 -3.37 -7.87
N HIS A 162 -0.55 -4.16 -6.82
CA HIS A 162 -1.91 -4.37 -6.30
C HIS A 162 -2.43 -3.20 -5.45
N CYS A 163 -1.53 -2.40 -4.86
CA CYS A 163 -1.86 -1.17 -4.12
C CYS A 163 -0.60 -0.30 -3.92
N SER A 164 -0.79 0.91 -3.40
CA SER A 164 0.25 1.93 -3.15
C SER A 164 1.30 1.53 -2.12
N ASN A 165 1.06 0.46 -1.37
CA ASN A 165 1.87 0.03 -0.23
C ASN A 165 2.43 -1.39 -0.42
N CYS A 166 2.25 -1.99 -1.61
CA CYS A 166 2.89 -3.26 -1.92
C CYS A 166 4.40 -3.02 -2.14
N SER A 167 5.24 -3.82 -1.48
CA SER A 167 6.70 -3.66 -1.48
C SER A 167 7.39 -3.86 -2.84
N SER A 168 6.65 -4.32 -3.84
CA SER A 168 7.10 -4.48 -5.22
C SER A 168 6.95 -3.23 -6.08
N CYS A 169 6.33 -2.17 -5.54
CA CYS A 169 5.93 -0.97 -6.27
C CYS A 169 6.97 0.15 -6.13
N ASP A 170 8.24 -0.12 -6.42
CA ASP A 170 9.25 0.94 -6.41
C ASP A 170 9.18 1.74 -7.72
N VAL A 171 8.37 2.81 -7.69
CA VAL A 171 8.22 3.74 -8.82
C VAL A 171 9.54 4.43 -9.15
N GLU A 172 10.42 4.66 -8.18
CA GLU A 172 11.71 5.29 -8.43
C GLU A 172 12.61 4.39 -9.27
N ASP A 173 12.63 3.08 -8.98
CA ASP A 173 13.37 2.08 -9.77
C ASP A 173 12.82 1.92 -11.20
N ALA A 174 11.48 1.89 -11.33
CA ALA A 174 10.83 1.84 -12.65
C ALA A 174 11.14 3.11 -13.47
N MET A 175 11.07 4.28 -12.85
CA MET A 175 11.41 5.55 -13.49
C MET A 175 12.90 5.64 -13.85
N ALA A 176 13.79 5.08 -13.03
CA ALA A 176 15.22 4.99 -13.33
C ALA A 176 15.48 4.14 -14.59
N SER A 177 14.72 3.07 -14.79
CA SER A 177 14.77 2.26 -16.01
C SER A 177 14.29 3.03 -17.25
N LEU A 178 13.35 3.97 -17.06
CA LEU A 178 12.96 4.96 -18.06
C LEU A 178 13.94 6.14 -18.18
N GLU A 179 15.11 6.06 -17.53
CA GLU A 179 16.17 7.09 -17.49
C GLU A 179 15.73 8.41 -16.85
N TYR A 180 14.77 8.35 -15.93
CA TYR A 180 14.34 9.48 -15.11
C TYR A 180 14.85 9.35 -13.68
N SER A 181 15.20 10.48 -13.08
CA SER A 181 15.47 10.58 -11.64
C SER A 181 14.66 11.71 -11.04
N GLN A 182 14.32 11.61 -9.75
CA GLN A 182 13.65 12.70 -9.06
C GLN A 182 14.64 13.83 -8.76
N CYS A 183 14.18 15.07 -8.83
CA CYS A 183 14.93 16.24 -8.40
C CYS A 183 15.21 16.14 -6.89
N MET A 184 16.43 16.44 -6.45
CA MET A 184 16.76 16.35 -5.02
C MET A 184 15.97 17.31 -4.12
N ASP A 185 15.57 18.46 -4.65
CA ASP A 185 14.91 19.51 -3.86
C ASP A 185 13.38 19.53 -4.02
N CYS A 186 12.80 18.71 -4.92
CA CYS A 186 11.36 18.66 -5.15
C CYS A 186 10.92 17.39 -5.89
N ASP A 187 9.62 17.13 -5.99
CA ASP A 187 9.10 15.88 -6.57
C ASP A 187 9.10 15.83 -8.12
N THR A 188 9.84 16.71 -8.79
CA THR A 188 9.86 16.78 -10.27
C THR A 188 10.79 15.72 -10.85
N TRP A 189 10.30 14.93 -11.80
CA TRP A 189 11.09 13.97 -12.56
C TRP A 189 11.94 14.64 -13.65
N LEU A 190 13.21 14.23 -13.74
CA LEU A 190 14.22 14.76 -14.64
C LEU A 190 14.72 13.65 -15.55
N LYS A 191 14.74 13.88 -16.87
CA LYS A 191 15.35 12.93 -17.81
C LYS A 191 16.89 13.01 -17.69
N THR A 192 17.50 12.06 -17.02
CA THR A 192 18.92 12.10 -16.63
C THR A 192 19.81 11.07 -17.33
N GLY A 193 19.23 10.15 -18.10
CA GLY A 193 19.98 9.03 -18.71
C GLY A 193 20.18 7.87 -17.73
N GLU A 194 21.07 6.95 -18.08
CA GLU A 194 21.33 5.69 -17.32
C GLU A 194 21.91 5.89 -15.91
N TYR A 195 22.33 7.11 -15.54
CA TYR A 195 23.00 7.36 -14.27
C TYR A 195 22.14 8.21 -13.32
N PRO A 196 21.54 7.60 -12.28
CA PRO A 196 20.91 8.36 -11.21
C PRO A 196 21.99 9.23 -10.56
N SER A 197 21.77 10.53 -10.60
CA SER A 197 22.66 11.51 -9.99
C SER A 197 21.84 12.52 -9.22
N ASP A 198 22.46 13.09 -8.21
CA ASP A 198 21.98 14.14 -7.32
C ASP A 198 21.67 15.45 -8.08
N ARG A 199 20.69 15.39 -8.99
CA ARG A 199 20.33 16.45 -9.94
C ARG A 199 19.22 17.33 -9.38
N VAL A 200 19.26 18.58 -9.79
CA VAL A 200 18.31 19.61 -9.38
C VAL A 200 17.61 20.15 -10.63
N CYS A 201 16.29 20.30 -10.58
CA CYS A 201 15.54 20.87 -11.69
C CYS A 201 15.94 22.34 -11.91
N TYR A 202 15.73 22.88 -13.11
CA TYR A 202 16.12 24.26 -13.41
C TYR A 202 15.46 25.28 -12.47
N ASP A 203 14.19 25.09 -12.11
CA ASP A 203 13.46 26.01 -11.23
C ASP A 203 14.02 26.00 -9.80
N CYS A 204 14.40 24.83 -9.28
CA CYS A 204 15.05 24.74 -7.97
C CYS A 204 16.46 25.33 -8.01
N ALA A 205 17.21 25.07 -9.09
CA ALA A 205 18.52 25.67 -9.28
C ALA A 205 18.46 27.20 -9.38
N ASP A 206 17.49 27.77 -10.11
CA ASP A 206 17.34 29.22 -10.25
C ASP A 206 17.00 29.91 -8.91
N ARG A 207 16.35 29.21 -7.98
CA ARG A 207 16.08 29.71 -6.61
C ARG A 207 17.33 29.83 -5.75
N GLU A 208 18.41 29.14 -6.12
CA GLU A 208 19.71 29.23 -5.45
C GLU A 208 20.49 30.51 -5.81
N ARG A 209 19.88 31.39 -6.62
CA ARG A 209 20.40 32.72 -6.92
C ARG A 209 20.42 33.58 -5.64
N GLU A 210 21.58 34.17 -5.37
CA GLU A 210 21.78 35.07 -4.23
C GLU A 210 21.88 36.53 -4.70
N GLY A 211 21.00 37.39 -4.18
CA GLY A 211 20.94 38.80 -4.53
C GLY A 211 20.75 39.04 -6.04
N ASP A 212 21.39 40.07 -6.57
CA ASP A 212 21.30 40.42 -7.98
C ASP A 212 22.26 39.62 -8.88
N CYS A 213 22.98 38.63 -8.35
CA CYS A 213 24.00 37.92 -9.14
C CYS A 213 23.40 37.02 -10.24
N GLU A 214 24.09 36.95 -11.37
CA GLU A 214 23.72 36.12 -12.53
C GLU A 214 24.55 34.82 -12.62
N CYS A 215 25.37 34.52 -11.60
CA CYS A 215 26.27 33.35 -11.58
C CYS A 215 25.51 32.02 -11.81
N ILE A 216 24.40 31.84 -11.10
CA ILE A 216 23.54 30.65 -11.19
C ILE A 216 22.66 30.67 -12.44
N PRO A 217 21.89 31.75 -12.75
CA PRO A 217 21.07 31.80 -13.96
C PRO A 217 21.86 31.53 -15.25
N ASN A 218 23.04 32.13 -15.42
CA ASN A 218 23.86 31.92 -16.62
C ASN A 218 24.35 30.46 -16.75
N TYR A 219 24.64 29.81 -15.63
CA TYR A 219 25.02 28.40 -15.62
C TYR A 219 23.83 27.49 -15.96
N VAL A 220 22.68 27.75 -15.33
CA VAL A 220 21.43 27.03 -15.57
C VAL A 220 21.01 27.16 -17.04
N ASP A 221 21.07 28.37 -17.62
CA ASP A 221 20.77 28.59 -19.03
C ASP A 221 21.74 27.86 -19.96
N GLY A 222 23.02 27.80 -19.61
CA GLY A 222 24.01 27.01 -20.34
C GLY A 222 23.66 25.52 -20.37
N LEU A 223 23.33 24.96 -19.21
CA LEU A 223 22.92 23.56 -19.09
C LEU A 223 21.59 23.27 -19.79
N ARG A 224 20.62 24.19 -19.69
CA ARG A 224 19.32 24.08 -20.36
C ARG A 224 19.48 23.96 -21.87
N ASN A 225 20.38 24.73 -22.49
CA ASN A 225 20.69 24.63 -23.92
C ASN A 225 21.32 23.29 -24.32
N MET A 226 21.99 22.62 -23.38
CA MET A 226 22.59 21.29 -23.57
C MET A 226 21.66 20.15 -23.15
N SER A 227 20.44 20.46 -22.65
CA SER A 227 19.52 19.49 -22.05
C SER A 227 20.14 18.68 -20.90
N LEU A 228 20.93 19.36 -20.05
CA LEU A 228 21.57 18.77 -18.88
C LEU A 228 21.02 19.42 -17.60
N TYR A 229 21.02 18.68 -16.49
CA TYR A 229 20.60 19.21 -15.19
C TYR A 229 21.81 19.49 -14.28
N PRO A 230 21.80 20.59 -13.50
CA PRO A 230 22.83 20.85 -12.50
C PRO A 230 22.77 19.83 -11.36
N THR A 231 23.89 19.60 -10.69
CA THR A 231 23.91 18.93 -9.37
C THR A 231 23.99 19.95 -8.24
N ALA A 232 23.61 19.57 -7.02
CA ALA A 232 23.83 20.42 -5.85
C ALA A 232 25.32 20.67 -5.55
N SER A 233 26.23 19.85 -6.09
CA SER A 233 27.67 20.12 -6.00
C SER A 233 28.06 21.27 -6.94
N ASP A 234 27.61 21.23 -8.19
CA ASP A 234 27.90 22.27 -9.19
C ASP A 234 27.45 23.66 -8.71
N LEU A 235 26.21 23.75 -8.21
CA LEU A 235 25.64 25.00 -7.70
C LEU A 235 26.47 25.56 -6.53
N ARG A 236 26.89 24.70 -5.60
CA ARG A 236 27.74 25.10 -4.46
C ARG A 236 29.12 25.58 -4.91
N GLU A 237 29.71 24.96 -5.92
CA GLU A 237 31.01 25.39 -6.45
C GLU A 237 30.93 26.75 -7.15
N ILE A 238 29.90 26.98 -7.95
CA ILE A 238 29.69 28.27 -8.64
C ILE A 238 29.45 29.39 -7.63
N GLN A 239 28.58 29.17 -6.64
CA GLN A 239 28.36 30.13 -5.58
C GLN A 239 29.64 30.42 -4.80
N ARG A 240 30.50 29.42 -4.61
CA ARG A 240 31.77 29.60 -3.91
C ARG A 240 32.81 30.39 -4.72
N GLY A 241 32.84 30.19 -6.03
CA GLY A 241 33.75 30.87 -6.94
C GLY A 241 33.31 32.29 -7.30
N CYS A 242 32.05 32.63 -7.11
CA CYS A 242 31.52 33.94 -7.46
C CYS A 242 31.72 34.96 -6.34
N GLU A 243 32.36 36.08 -6.67
CA GLU A 243 32.62 37.20 -5.76
C GLU A 243 31.36 37.88 -5.21
N THR A 244 30.23 37.73 -5.90
CA THR A 244 28.93 38.27 -5.47
C THR A 244 28.12 37.23 -4.69
N CYS A 245 28.03 35.99 -5.17
CA CYS A 245 27.24 34.92 -4.54
C CYS A 245 27.87 34.51 -3.18
N TYR A 246 29.21 34.40 -3.09
CA TYR A 246 29.92 33.95 -1.89
C TYR A 246 29.63 34.82 -0.64
N PRO A 247 29.86 36.15 -0.64
CA PRO A 247 29.71 36.95 0.58
C PRO A 247 28.25 37.08 1.05
N VAL A 248 27.27 36.95 0.16
CA VAL A 248 25.85 36.97 0.54
C VAL A 248 25.48 35.68 1.28
N ARG A 249 25.88 34.53 0.74
CA ARG A 249 25.55 33.21 1.31
C ARG A 249 26.43 32.82 2.50
N TRP A 250 27.70 33.22 2.48
CA TRP A 250 28.69 32.97 3.54
C TRP A 250 29.34 34.28 4.02
N PRO A 251 28.59 35.17 4.70
CA PRO A 251 29.08 36.50 5.10
C PRO A 251 30.24 36.48 6.09
N HIS A 252 30.47 35.35 6.76
CA HIS A 252 31.60 35.14 7.67
C HIS A 252 32.64 34.15 7.14
N GLY A 253 32.46 33.67 5.90
CA GLY A 253 33.38 32.75 5.26
C GLY A 253 34.65 33.48 4.80
N ARG A 254 35.82 32.87 5.00
CA ARG A 254 37.06 33.34 4.36
C ARG A 254 37.10 32.80 2.93
N ALA A 255 36.62 33.58 1.96
CA ALA A 255 36.65 33.16 0.56
C ALA A 255 38.10 32.87 0.14
N LYS A 256 38.35 31.69 -0.43
CA LYS A 256 39.55 31.45 -1.24
C LYS A 256 39.22 31.88 -2.67
N LEU A 257 39.10 33.18 -2.90
CA LEU A 257 39.06 33.71 -4.26
C LEU A 257 40.48 33.54 -4.82
N GLY A 258 40.59 32.70 -5.85
CA GLY A 258 41.87 32.33 -6.46
C GLY A 258 42.59 33.54 -7.03
N VAL A 259 43.88 33.64 -6.71
CA VAL A 259 44.89 34.24 -7.58
C VAL A 259 45.27 33.20 -8.62
#